data_AF-A0A2T7AHH6-F1
#
_entry.id   AF-A0A2T7AHH6-F1
#
_cell.length_a   1.000
_cell.length_b   1.000
_cell.length_c   1.000
_cell.angle_alpha   90.00
_cell.angle_beta   90.00
_cell.angle_gamma   90.00
#
_symmetry.space_group_name_H-M   'P 1'
#
loop_
_entity.id
_entity.type
_entity.pdbx_description
1 polymer ?
#
loop_
_entity_poly.entity_id
_entity_poly.type
_entity_poly.pdbx_seq_one_letter_code
_entity_poly.pdbx_strand_id
1 'polypeptide(L)'
;MSVSATVNSGGLQNVDGTANYATINDGGTQLVQTGGHANSTIVRSGGVQDVKLGGAASGSQLLGGTQELAGTAGDTIIGEGGVQHVQVGANASGTLINAGGLQRVDGTAKTTTINDKGIQLVNRGGLADNTAIHSGGLQYVAEGGAASESVIFGGGIQQVSGTASGTSVNDGGSQQVQVTGKAIGTQINNRGTQAVDGTAISAVVKDGGTQLVNSGGLAKDTQVNSGGLQHVALG
;
A
#
# COMPACT_ATOMS: atom_id res chain seq x y z
N MET A 1 -14.65 -29.30 -1.05
CA MET A 1 -14.35 -28.29 -2.11
C MET A 1 -15.67 -27.67 -2.53
N SER A 2 -15.75 -26.34 -2.58
CA SER A 2 -16.87 -25.59 -3.14
C SER A 2 -16.45 -24.88 -4.42
N VAL A 3 -17.35 -24.77 -5.39
CA VAL A 3 -17.10 -24.05 -6.66
C VAL A 3 -18.30 -23.15 -6.95
N SER A 4 -18.04 -21.89 -7.30
CA SER A 4 -19.02 -20.90 -7.76
C SER A 4 -20.20 -20.66 -6.80
N ALA A 5 -19.97 -20.75 -5.50
CA ALA A 5 -20.98 -20.43 -4.51
C ALA A 5 -21.38 -18.95 -4.60
N THR A 6 -22.67 -18.65 -4.53
CA THR A 6 -23.16 -17.27 -4.37
C THR A 6 -23.66 -17.09 -2.95
N VAL A 7 -23.10 -16.14 -2.22
CA VAL A 7 -23.44 -15.84 -0.83
C VAL A 7 -24.17 -14.50 -0.79
N ASN A 8 -25.47 -14.55 -0.50
CA ASN A 8 -26.34 -13.38 -0.44
C ASN A 8 -26.53 -12.90 1.01
N SER A 9 -27.29 -11.82 1.19
CA SER A 9 -27.62 -11.24 2.50
C SER A 9 -28.01 -12.29 3.55
N GLY A 10 -27.33 -12.28 4.69
CA GLY A 10 -27.51 -13.25 5.78
C GLY A 10 -26.88 -14.62 5.55
N GLY A 11 -26.33 -14.86 4.35
CA GLY A 11 -25.62 -16.08 4.01
C GLY A 11 -24.19 -16.10 4.54
N LEU A 12 -23.76 -17.29 4.95
CA LEU A 12 -22.39 -17.57 5.38
C LEU A 12 -21.83 -18.76 4.60
N GLN A 13 -20.68 -18.58 3.97
CA GLN A 13 -19.86 -19.68 3.48
C GLN A 13 -18.67 -19.86 4.44
N ASN A 14 -18.75 -20.86 5.33
CA ASN A 14 -17.64 -21.25 6.20
C ASN A 14 -16.70 -22.20 5.43
N VAL A 15 -15.43 -21.82 5.29
CA VAL A 15 -14.44 -22.50 4.45
C VAL A 15 -13.30 -23.05 5.32
N ASP A 16 -13.41 -24.31 5.72
CA ASP A 16 -12.34 -25.09 6.37
C ASP A 16 -11.55 -25.96 5.34
N GLY A 17 -11.94 -25.91 4.06
CA GLY A 17 -11.28 -26.60 2.95
C GLY A 17 -11.01 -25.62 1.80
N THR A 18 -11.30 -26.00 0.55
CA THR A 18 -11.14 -25.09 -0.61
C THR A 18 -12.46 -24.58 -1.16
N ALA A 19 -12.56 -23.27 -1.40
CA ALA A 19 -13.64 -22.63 -2.14
C ALA A 19 -13.07 -21.89 -3.36
N ASN A 20 -13.63 -22.13 -4.55
CA ASN A 20 -13.18 -21.49 -5.80
C ASN A 20 -14.31 -20.66 -6.40
N TYR A 21 -13.99 -19.46 -6.89
CA TYR A 21 -14.89 -18.60 -7.65
C TYR A 21 -16.17 -18.22 -6.88
N ALA A 22 -16.09 -18.15 -5.56
CA ALA A 22 -17.21 -17.71 -4.75
C ALA A 22 -17.53 -16.25 -5.06
N THR A 23 -18.81 -15.89 -4.99
CA THR A 23 -19.29 -14.53 -5.20
C THR A 23 -20.08 -14.09 -3.97
N ILE A 24 -19.60 -13.05 -3.30
CA ILE A 24 -20.15 -12.54 -2.06
C ILE A 24 -20.87 -11.23 -2.35
N ASN A 25 -22.19 -11.23 -2.20
CA ASN A 25 -23.03 -10.07 -2.43
C ASN A 25 -23.29 -9.32 -1.12
N ASP A 26 -24.02 -8.21 -1.21
CA ASP A 26 -24.39 -7.37 -0.07
C ASP A 26 -24.98 -8.18 1.10
N GLY A 27 -24.41 -7.98 2.29
CA GLY A 27 -24.75 -8.68 3.53
C GLY A 27 -24.36 -10.16 3.58
N GLY A 28 -23.66 -10.68 2.56
CA GLY A 28 -23.10 -12.03 2.56
C GLY A 28 -21.69 -12.08 3.15
N THR A 29 -21.30 -13.23 3.68
CA THR A 29 -19.95 -13.43 4.25
C THR A 29 -19.32 -14.74 3.79
N GLN A 30 -18.09 -14.68 3.29
CA GLN A 30 -17.20 -15.84 3.19
C GLN A 30 -16.21 -15.80 4.35
N LEU A 31 -16.24 -16.81 5.21
CA LEU A 31 -15.36 -16.95 6.35
C LEU A 31 -14.33 -18.04 6.04
N VAL A 32 -13.08 -17.64 5.80
CA VAL A 32 -11.98 -18.56 5.51
C VAL A 32 -11.24 -18.86 6.80
N GLN A 33 -11.39 -20.09 7.28
CA GLN A 33 -10.89 -20.54 8.57
C GLN A 33 -9.44 -21.05 8.46
N THR A 34 -8.85 -21.44 9.59
CA THR A 34 -7.54 -22.09 9.64
C THR A 34 -7.48 -23.31 8.72
N GLY A 35 -6.51 -23.35 7.81
CA GLY A 35 -6.37 -24.40 6.80
C GLY A 35 -7.32 -24.27 5.60
N GLY A 36 -8.23 -23.29 5.64
CA GLY A 36 -9.11 -22.93 4.54
C GLY A 36 -8.41 -22.12 3.46
N HIS A 37 -8.84 -22.32 2.22
CA HIS A 37 -8.32 -21.66 1.04
C HIS A 37 -9.46 -21.14 0.14
N ALA A 38 -9.50 -19.84 -0.10
CA ALA A 38 -10.43 -19.22 -1.04
C ALA A 38 -9.71 -18.68 -2.28
N ASN A 39 -10.08 -19.16 -3.46
CA ASN A 39 -9.46 -18.77 -4.73
C ASN A 39 -10.45 -18.00 -5.60
N SER A 40 -9.98 -16.88 -6.16
CA SER A 40 -10.75 -16.06 -7.10
C SER A 40 -12.11 -15.63 -6.57
N THR A 41 -12.22 -15.35 -5.27
CA THR A 41 -13.48 -14.83 -4.70
C THR A 41 -13.75 -13.43 -5.24
N ILE A 42 -14.98 -13.18 -5.70
CA ILE A 42 -15.48 -11.86 -6.04
C ILE A 42 -16.28 -11.33 -4.84
N VAL A 43 -15.89 -10.19 -4.30
CA VAL A 43 -16.57 -9.54 -3.18
C VAL A 43 -17.20 -8.24 -3.70
N ARG A 44 -18.52 -8.23 -3.83
CA ARG A 44 -19.28 -7.06 -4.29
C ARG A 44 -19.55 -6.09 -3.16
N SER A 45 -20.05 -4.90 -3.51
CA SER A 45 -20.50 -3.90 -2.56
C SER A 45 -21.34 -4.49 -1.42
N GLY A 46 -20.92 -4.21 -0.18
CA GLY A 46 -21.54 -4.72 1.05
C GLY A 46 -21.24 -6.18 1.41
N GLY A 47 -20.57 -6.93 0.54
CA GLY A 47 -20.09 -8.28 0.81
C GLY A 47 -18.79 -8.28 1.59
N VAL A 48 -18.56 -9.35 2.37
CA VAL A 48 -17.35 -9.50 3.19
C VAL A 48 -16.66 -10.84 2.95
N GLN A 49 -15.36 -10.81 2.70
CA GLN A 49 -14.47 -11.96 2.82
C GLN A 49 -13.62 -11.80 4.07
N ASP A 50 -13.85 -12.64 5.08
CA ASP A 50 -13.15 -12.64 6.35
C ASP A 50 -12.14 -13.79 6.37
N VAL A 51 -10.86 -13.47 6.17
CA VAL A 51 -9.76 -14.45 6.11
C VAL A 51 -9.09 -14.50 7.48
N LYS A 52 -9.43 -15.53 8.26
CA LYS A 52 -8.92 -15.70 9.63
C LYS A 52 -7.45 -16.09 9.65
N LEU A 53 -6.86 -15.98 10.85
CA LEU A 53 -5.50 -16.43 11.10
C LEU A 53 -5.34 -17.90 10.67
N GLY A 54 -4.33 -18.19 9.85
CA GLY A 54 -4.10 -19.53 9.29
C GLY A 54 -4.98 -19.91 8.10
N GLY A 55 -5.95 -19.06 7.72
CA GLY A 55 -6.65 -19.14 6.44
C GLY A 55 -5.90 -18.36 5.35
N ALA A 56 -6.16 -18.70 4.09
CA ALA A 56 -5.56 -18.01 2.95
C ALA A 56 -6.55 -17.69 1.83
N ALA A 57 -6.36 -16.53 1.20
CA ALA A 57 -7.04 -16.14 -0.03
C ALA A 57 -6.05 -15.91 -1.18
N SER A 58 -6.48 -16.19 -2.40
CA SER A 58 -5.69 -15.92 -3.61
C SER A 58 -6.57 -15.34 -4.72
N GLY A 59 -6.11 -14.26 -5.37
CA GLY A 59 -6.79 -13.69 -6.53
C GLY A 59 -8.16 -13.07 -6.23
N SER A 60 -8.40 -12.64 -4.99
CA SER A 60 -9.69 -12.06 -4.60
C SER A 60 -9.91 -10.71 -5.29
N GLN A 61 -11.12 -10.46 -5.79
CA GLN A 61 -11.51 -9.23 -6.49
C GLN A 61 -12.51 -8.44 -5.65
N LEU A 62 -12.12 -7.27 -5.14
CA LEU A 62 -12.94 -6.44 -4.26
C LEU A 62 -13.58 -5.31 -5.09
N LEU A 63 -14.86 -5.44 -5.39
CA LEU A 63 -15.65 -4.53 -6.24
C LEU A 63 -16.71 -3.81 -5.38
N GLY A 64 -16.25 -2.93 -4.50
CA GLY A 64 -17.06 -2.29 -3.47
C GLY A 64 -17.14 -3.06 -2.15
N GLY A 65 -16.67 -4.31 -2.12
CA GLY A 65 -16.69 -5.17 -0.95
C GLY A 65 -15.42 -5.08 -0.11
N THR A 66 -15.42 -5.78 1.03
CA THR A 66 -14.31 -5.76 1.99
C THR A 66 -13.66 -7.13 2.15
N GLN A 67 -12.33 -7.16 2.15
CA GLN A 67 -11.55 -8.28 2.68
C GLN A 67 -10.98 -7.90 4.04
N GLU A 68 -11.46 -8.55 5.10
CA GLU A 68 -10.91 -8.48 6.45
C GLU A 68 -9.84 -9.58 6.57
N LEU A 69 -8.56 -9.20 6.63
CA LEU A 69 -7.44 -10.13 6.51
C LEU A 69 -6.66 -10.24 7.81
N ALA A 70 -6.82 -11.36 8.52
CA ALA A 70 -5.99 -11.80 9.65
C ALA A 70 -4.95 -12.88 9.28
N GLY A 71 -5.20 -13.61 8.18
CA GLY A 71 -4.33 -14.66 7.65
C GLY A 71 -3.39 -14.16 6.54
N THR A 72 -3.42 -14.85 5.40
CA THR A 72 -2.63 -14.47 4.21
C THR A 72 -3.51 -14.21 2.99
N ALA A 73 -3.11 -13.24 2.16
CA ALA A 73 -3.77 -12.98 0.88
C ALA A 73 -2.73 -12.73 -0.21
N GLY A 74 -2.84 -13.49 -1.31
CA GLY A 74 -2.06 -13.29 -2.54
C GLY A 74 -2.90 -12.63 -3.63
N ASP A 75 -2.28 -11.75 -4.40
CA ASP A 75 -2.79 -11.25 -5.69
C ASP A 75 -4.21 -10.65 -5.60
N THR A 76 -4.51 -9.98 -4.48
CA THR A 76 -5.81 -9.32 -4.30
C THR A 76 -5.90 -8.11 -5.22
N ILE A 77 -7.01 -7.99 -5.95
CA ILE A 77 -7.31 -6.86 -6.82
C ILE A 77 -8.38 -6.01 -6.13
N ILE A 78 -8.06 -4.76 -5.84
CA ILE A 78 -8.96 -3.81 -5.20
C ILE A 78 -9.46 -2.84 -6.28
N GLY A 79 -10.75 -2.91 -6.60
CA GLY A 79 -11.42 -2.00 -7.52
C GLY A 79 -12.15 -0.87 -6.80
N GLU A 80 -13.01 -0.16 -7.53
CA GLU A 80 -13.78 0.97 -7.01
C GLU A 80 -14.58 0.61 -5.75
N GLY A 81 -14.37 1.37 -4.67
CA GLY A 81 -15.01 1.17 -3.37
C GLY A 81 -14.55 -0.09 -2.62
N GLY A 82 -13.68 -0.90 -3.22
CA GLY A 82 -13.13 -2.09 -2.59
C GLY A 82 -12.16 -1.73 -1.46
N VAL A 83 -12.17 -2.51 -0.39
CA VAL A 83 -11.26 -2.32 0.74
C VAL A 83 -10.60 -3.63 1.13
N GLN A 84 -9.28 -3.67 1.13
CA GLN A 84 -8.53 -4.71 1.84
C GLN A 84 -8.00 -4.14 3.15
N HIS A 85 -8.41 -4.73 4.26
CA HIS A 85 -7.88 -4.40 5.58
C HIS A 85 -6.92 -5.50 6.04
N VAL A 86 -5.62 -5.22 5.92
CA VAL A 86 -4.53 -6.09 6.37
C VAL A 86 -4.32 -5.85 7.86
N GLN A 87 -4.87 -6.73 8.69
CA GLN A 87 -4.85 -6.61 10.16
C GLN A 87 -3.46 -6.91 10.73
N VAL A 88 -3.25 -6.56 12.00
CA VAL A 88 -2.00 -6.85 12.72
C VAL A 88 -1.66 -8.34 12.63
N GLY A 89 -0.41 -8.64 12.24
CA GLY A 89 0.08 -10.01 12.06
C GLY A 89 -0.27 -10.66 10.71
N ALA A 90 -1.16 -10.05 9.93
CA ALA A 90 -1.54 -10.56 8.63
C ALA A 90 -0.54 -10.18 7.52
N ASN A 91 -0.55 -10.94 6.43
CA ASN A 91 0.34 -10.73 5.29
C ASN A 91 -0.45 -10.67 3.97
N ALA A 92 -0.42 -9.52 3.30
CA ALA A 92 -0.87 -9.37 1.93
C ALA A 92 0.34 -9.30 0.97
N SER A 93 0.29 -9.98 -0.16
CA SER A 93 1.35 -9.95 -1.17
C SER A 93 0.77 -9.76 -2.57
N GLY A 94 1.40 -8.92 -3.39
CA GLY A 94 1.00 -8.73 -4.79
C GLY A 94 -0.34 -8.02 -4.95
N THR A 95 -0.75 -7.22 -3.97
CA THR A 95 -2.02 -6.50 -4.04
C THR A 95 -1.96 -5.43 -5.14
N LEU A 96 -2.98 -5.41 -6.01
CA LEU A 96 -3.18 -4.40 -7.04
C LEU A 96 -4.31 -3.46 -6.64
N ILE A 97 -3.99 -2.20 -6.38
CA ILE A 97 -4.95 -1.17 -5.99
C ILE A 97 -5.27 -0.30 -7.20
N ASN A 98 -6.48 -0.43 -7.72
CA ASN A 98 -6.98 0.37 -8.85
C ASN A 98 -7.79 1.58 -8.38
N ALA A 99 -8.32 2.35 -9.33
CA ALA A 99 -9.06 3.58 -9.07
C ALA A 99 -10.19 3.38 -8.05
N GLY A 100 -10.16 4.18 -6.99
CA GLY A 100 -11.15 4.14 -5.90
C GLY A 100 -10.98 2.95 -4.94
N GLY A 101 -9.95 2.12 -5.11
CA GLY A 101 -9.60 1.05 -4.20
C GLY A 101 -8.73 1.53 -3.04
N LEU A 102 -8.88 0.90 -1.89
CA LEU A 102 -8.13 1.20 -0.67
C LEU A 102 -7.52 -0.07 -0.06
N GLN A 103 -6.21 -0.06 0.19
CA GLN A 103 -5.57 -1.01 1.08
C GLN A 103 -5.22 -0.31 2.40
N ARG A 104 -5.75 -0.79 3.52
CA ARG A 104 -5.41 -0.35 4.87
C ARG A 104 -4.48 -1.36 5.52
N VAL A 105 -3.28 -0.94 5.89
CA VAL A 105 -2.20 -1.81 6.35
C VAL A 105 -1.89 -1.53 7.82
N ASP A 106 -2.37 -2.41 8.70
CA ASP A 106 -2.00 -2.50 10.11
C ASP A 106 -0.99 -3.65 10.35
N GLY A 107 -0.96 -4.64 9.45
CA GLY A 107 0.00 -5.74 9.39
C GLY A 107 1.12 -5.51 8.36
N THR A 108 1.36 -6.50 7.48
CA THR A 108 2.38 -6.39 6.43
C THR A 108 1.78 -6.51 5.03
N ALA A 109 2.08 -5.55 4.16
CA ALA A 109 1.78 -5.59 2.73
C ALA A 109 3.08 -5.63 1.92
N LYS A 110 3.23 -6.60 1.03
CA LYS A 110 4.43 -6.77 0.18
C LYS A 110 4.07 -6.62 -1.29
N THR A 111 5.01 -6.06 -2.06
CA THR A 111 4.92 -5.97 -3.53
C THR A 111 3.59 -5.39 -4.01
N THR A 112 3.08 -4.39 -3.28
CA THR A 112 1.82 -3.73 -3.62
C THR A 112 2.03 -2.82 -4.82
N THR A 113 1.09 -2.82 -5.75
CA THR A 113 1.06 -1.90 -6.90
C THR A 113 -0.13 -0.96 -6.74
N ILE A 114 0.15 0.34 -6.75
CA ILE A 114 -0.86 1.40 -6.64
C ILE A 114 -0.98 2.09 -8.01
N ASN A 115 -2.16 1.98 -8.62
CA ASN A 115 -2.49 2.63 -9.89
C ASN A 115 -3.22 3.97 -9.65
N ASP A 116 -3.58 4.64 -10.76
CA ASP A 116 -4.32 5.91 -10.74
C ASP A 116 -5.51 5.86 -9.78
N LYS A 117 -5.57 6.81 -8.84
CA LYS A 117 -6.58 6.95 -7.77
C LYS A 117 -6.70 5.76 -6.82
N GLY A 118 -5.76 4.82 -6.85
CA GLY A 118 -5.58 3.82 -5.81
C GLY A 118 -4.88 4.41 -4.61
N ILE A 119 -5.24 3.94 -3.42
CA ILE A 119 -4.65 4.42 -2.16
C ILE A 119 -4.17 3.24 -1.32
N GLN A 120 -2.91 3.30 -0.88
CA GLN A 120 -2.42 2.49 0.23
C GLN A 120 -2.24 3.37 1.47
N LEU A 121 -2.92 3.03 2.55
CA LEU A 121 -2.79 3.66 3.86
C LEU A 121 -2.02 2.72 4.79
N VAL A 122 -0.78 3.08 5.12
CA VAL A 122 0.06 2.35 6.06
C VAL A 122 -0.08 2.97 7.43
N ASN A 123 -0.82 2.29 8.31
CA ASN A 123 -1.13 2.76 9.64
C ASN A 123 -0.01 2.51 10.64
N ARG A 124 -0.20 3.00 11.87
CA ARG A 124 0.71 2.73 12.99
C ARG A 124 0.90 1.22 13.19
N GLY A 125 2.16 0.79 13.21
CA GLY A 125 2.54 -0.62 13.33
C GLY A 125 2.50 -1.40 12.01
N GLY A 126 1.92 -0.83 10.96
CA GLY A 126 1.89 -1.40 9.62
C GLY A 126 3.22 -1.24 8.88
N LEU A 127 3.53 -2.21 8.02
CA LEU A 127 4.69 -2.23 7.13
C LEU A 127 4.24 -2.44 5.68
N ALA A 128 4.59 -1.50 4.80
CA ALA A 128 4.51 -1.69 3.35
C ALA A 128 5.91 -1.89 2.76
N ASP A 129 6.15 -3.05 2.15
CA ASP A 129 7.45 -3.45 1.63
C ASP A 129 7.40 -3.55 0.10
N ASN A 130 8.36 -2.91 -0.57
CA ASN A 130 8.52 -2.92 -2.03
C ASN A 130 7.25 -2.47 -2.78
N THR A 131 6.69 -1.33 -2.39
CA THR A 131 5.48 -0.77 -3.03
C THR A 131 5.84 0.00 -4.31
N ALA A 132 5.16 -0.31 -5.41
CA ALA A 132 5.24 0.42 -6.68
C ALA A 132 4.09 1.43 -6.79
N ILE A 133 4.42 2.72 -6.87
CA ILE A 133 3.44 3.82 -6.92
C ILE A 133 3.45 4.43 -8.31
N HIS A 134 2.43 4.15 -9.12
CA HIS A 134 2.29 4.65 -10.48
C HIS A 134 1.59 6.02 -10.53
N SER A 135 1.48 6.58 -11.74
CA SER A 135 0.81 7.85 -12.00
C SER A 135 -0.59 7.89 -11.36
N GLY A 136 -0.83 8.92 -10.54
CA GLY A 136 -2.08 9.12 -9.82
C GLY A 136 -2.29 8.20 -8.60
N GLY A 137 -1.37 7.26 -8.35
CA GLY A 137 -1.37 6.43 -7.15
C GLY A 137 -0.81 7.17 -5.94
N LEU A 138 -1.37 6.87 -4.77
CA LEU A 138 -0.97 7.47 -3.50
C LEU A 138 -0.65 6.41 -2.46
N GLN A 139 0.55 6.51 -1.87
CA GLN A 139 0.87 5.83 -0.61
C GLN A 139 0.93 6.86 0.51
N TYR A 140 0.10 6.69 1.54
CA TYR A 140 0.16 7.46 2.78
C TYR A 140 0.78 6.61 3.89
N VAL A 141 1.94 7.01 4.38
CA VAL A 141 2.61 6.39 5.52
C VAL A 141 2.29 7.21 6.75
N ALA A 142 1.34 6.75 7.56
CA ALA A 142 0.88 7.45 8.76
C ALA A 142 1.95 7.45 9.86
N GLU A 143 1.78 8.31 10.86
CA GLU A 143 2.68 8.35 12.03
C GLU A 143 2.75 6.97 12.72
N GLY A 144 3.97 6.45 12.88
CA GLY A 144 4.23 5.11 13.42
C GLY A 144 4.06 3.97 12.41
N GLY A 145 3.65 4.24 11.17
CA GLY A 145 3.72 3.32 10.04
C GLY A 145 5.09 3.36 9.35
N ALA A 146 5.41 2.29 8.62
CA ALA A 146 6.68 2.16 7.91
C ALA A 146 6.50 1.73 6.45
N ALA A 147 7.27 2.33 5.54
CA ALA A 147 7.43 1.87 4.17
C ALA A 147 8.91 1.59 3.85
N SER A 148 9.20 0.45 3.24
CA SER A 148 10.54 0.07 2.78
C SER A 148 10.55 -0.13 1.26
N GLU A 149 11.65 0.30 0.64
CA GLU A 149 11.99 0.01 -0.76
C GLU A 149 10.89 0.42 -1.75
N SER A 150 10.14 1.48 -1.43
CA SER A 150 9.10 1.98 -2.33
C SER A 150 9.70 2.58 -3.59
N VAL A 151 9.06 2.35 -4.73
CA VAL A 151 9.44 2.90 -6.04
C VAL A 151 8.33 3.83 -6.50
N ILE A 152 8.65 5.12 -6.65
CA ILE A 152 7.71 6.16 -7.06
C ILE A 152 7.96 6.49 -8.53
N PHE A 153 7.00 6.19 -9.39
CA PHE A 153 7.04 6.51 -10.82
C PHE A 153 6.42 7.89 -11.10
N GLY A 154 6.51 8.34 -12.36
CA GLY A 154 5.96 9.62 -12.80
C GLY A 154 4.50 9.80 -12.43
N GLY A 155 4.18 10.89 -11.72
CA GLY A 155 2.84 11.20 -11.22
C GLY A 155 2.42 10.43 -9.96
N GLY A 156 3.23 9.50 -9.47
CA GLY A 156 3.01 8.81 -8.20
C GLY A 156 3.46 9.65 -7.01
N ILE A 157 2.78 9.49 -5.87
CA ILE A 157 3.05 10.25 -4.65
C ILE A 157 3.19 9.31 -3.45
N GLN A 158 4.27 9.50 -2.68
CA GLN A 158 4.40 8.96 -1.33
C GLN A 158 4.36 10.11 -0.32
N GLN A 159 3.35 10.13 0.55
CA GLN A 159 3.26 11.07 1.67
C GLN A 159 3.70 10.38 2.96
N VAL A 160 4.74 10.92 3.61
CA VAL A 160 5.41 10.28 4.75
C VAL A 160 5.20 11.11 6.01
N SER A 161 4.30 10.68 6.88
CA SER A 161 4.17 11.17 8.27
C SER A 161 4.82 10.20 9.28
N GLY A 162 5.04 8.94 8.88
CA GLY A 162 5.80 7.92 9.62
C GLY A 162 7.25 7.81 9.14
N THR A 163 7.71 6.60 8.84
CA THR A 163 9.07 6.36 8.32
C THR A 163 9.05 5.73 6.93
N ALA A 164 9.86 6.26 6.01
CA ALA A 164 10.16 5.64 4.72
C ALA A 164 11.67 5.35 4.61
N SER A 165 12.05 4.17 4.14
CA SER A 165 13.45 3.79 3.94
C SER A 165 13.71 3.23 2.54
N GLY A 166 14.85 3.58 1.97
CA GLY A 166 15.31 3.05 0.66
C GLY A 166 14.42 3.45 -0.52
N THR A 167 13.63 4.51 -0.39
CA THR A 167 12.72 4.96 -1.45
C THR A 167 13.48 5.38 -2.70
N SER A 168 13.06 4.91 -3.87
CA SER A 168 13.53 5.40 -5.16
C SER A 168 12.49 6.32 -5.79
N VAL A 169 12.85 7.58 -5.98
CA VAL A 169 11.98 8.59 -6.61
C VAL A 169 12.43 8.79 -8.05
N ASN A 170 11.65 8.28 -9.00
CA ASN A 170 11.97 8.31 -10.43
C ASN A 170 11.39 9.57 -11.11
N ASP A 171 11.63 9.67 -12.42
CA ASP A 171 11.16 10.75 -13.28
C ASP A 171 9.69 11.10 -13.08
N GLY A 172 9.42 12.31 -12.57
CA GLY A 172 8.09 12.83 -12.26
C GLY A 172 7.45 12.28 -10.98
N GLY A 173 8.13 11.41 -10.23
CA GLY A 173 7.68 10.90 -8.95
C GLY A 173 7.93 11.89 -7.80
N SER A 174 7.12 11.82 -6.75
CA SER A 174 7.22 12.71 -5.60
C SER A 174 7.20 11.96 -4.27
N GLN A 175 8.22 12.20 -3.42
CA GLN A 175 8.19 11.86 -2.00
C GLN A 175 7.99 13.15 -1.19
N GLN A 176 6.95 13.20 -0.35
CA GLN A 176 6.62 14.34 0.51
C GLN A 176 6.79 13.93 1.97
N VAL A 177 7.91 14.33 2.57
CA VAL A 177 8.25 14.06 3.96
C VAL A 177 7.62 15.14 4.83
N GLN A 178 6.51 14.81 5.48
CA GLN A 178 5.73 15.72 6.33
C GLN A 178 6.50 16.04 7.62
N VAL A 179 6.03 17.02 8.40
CA VAL A 179 6.71 17.52 9.63
C VAL A 179 7.10 16.39 10.61
N THR A 180 6.23 15.39 10.82
CA THR A 180 6.52 14.23 11.69
C THR A 180 7.27 13.11 10.96
N GLY A 181 7.38 13.21 9.66
CA GLY A 181 7.90 12.20 8.75
C GLY A 181 9.42 12.10 8.78
N LYS A 182 9.90 10.88 8.56
CA LYS A 182 11.31 10.57 8.40
C LYS A 182 11.55 9.77 7.13
N ALA A 183 12.40 10.26 6.24
CA ALA A 183 12.91 9.51 5.10
C ALA A 183 14.39 9.15 5.30
N ILE A 184 14.77 7.90 4.98
CA ILE A 184 16.14 7.39 5.17
C ILE A 184 16.62 6.76 3.87
N GLY A 185 17.75 7.23 3.34
CA GLY A 185 18.37 6.61 2.15
C GLY A 185 17.58 6.81 0.86
N THR A 186 16.80 7.89 0.76
CA THR A 186 16.05 8.19 -0.48
C THR A 186 17.01 8.39 -1.64
N GLN A 187 16.80 7.67 -2.74
CA GLN A 187 17.46 7.88 -4.02
C GLN A 187 16.59 8.75 -4.90
N ILE A 188 17.01 10.00 -5.13
CA ILE A 188 16.28 10.94 -5.97
C ILE A 188 16.91 10.92 -7.36
N ASN A 189 16.26 10.21 -8.29
CA ASN A 189 16.74 10.04 -9.66
C ASN A 189 16.37 11.24 -10.54
N ASN A 190 16.81 11.23 -11.80
CA ASN A 190 16.53 12.29 -12.77
C ASN A 190 15.04 12.66 -12.78
N ARG A 191 14.73 13.94 -12.56
CA ARG A 191 13.37 14.52 -12.47
C ARG A 191 12.48 13.95 -11.37
N GLY A 192 13.03 13.19 -10.43
CA GLY A 192 12.38 12.86 -9.17
C GLY A 192 12.50 14.01 -8.18
N THR A 193 11.50 14.16 -7.31
CA THR A 193 11.49 15.21 -6.28
C THR A 193 11.24 14.65 -4.88
N GLN A 194 12.09 15.01 -3.93
CA GLN A 194 11.80 14.86 -2.49
C GLN A 194 11.55 16.25 -1.89
N ALA A 195 10.36 16.48 -1.33
CA ALA A 195 10.05 17.65 -0.52
C ALA A 195 10.13 17.28 0.97
N VAL A 196 10.78 18.11 1.78
CA VAL A 196 11.13 17.81 3.17
C VAL A 196 10.66 18.93 4.10
N ASP A 197 9.52 18.70 4.76
CA ASP A 197 9.04 19.47 5.91
C ASP A 197 9.47 18.83 7.24
N GLY A 198 9.70 17.51 7.25
CA GLY A 198 10.21 16.74 8.38
C GLY A 198 11.71 16.50 8.31
N THR A 199 12.12 15.23 8.40
CA THR A 199 13.54 14.85 8.39
C THR A 199 13.88 13.91 7.23
N ALA A 200 14.88 14.26 6.42
CA ALA A 200 15.51 13.36 5.46
C ALA A 200 16.95 13.05 5.90
N ILE A 201 17.33 11.78 5.92
CA ILE A 201 18.68 11.31 6.32
C ILE A 201 19.30 10.51 5.18
N SER A 202 20.55 10.80 4.84
CA SER A 202 21.32 10.05 3.84
C SER A 202 20.64 9.99 2.46
N ALA A 203 19.93 11.05 2.08
CA ALA A 203 19.39 11.16 0.74
C ALA A 203 20.53 11.26 -0.29
N VAL A 204 20.35 10.66 -1.45
CA VAL A 204 21.26 10.75 -2.59
C VAL A 204 20.54 11.43 -3.74
N VAL A 205 20.94 12.67 -4.04
CA VAL A 205 20.41 13.46 -5.15
C VAL A 205 21.27 13.19 -6.38
N LYS A 206 20.73 12.44 -7.35
CA LYS A 206 21.43 12.12 -8.61
C LYS A 206 21.25 13.23 -9.65
N ASP A 207 21.93 13.10 -10.78
CA ASP A 207 21.82 14.02 -11.91
C ASP A 207 20.34 14.24 -12.31
N GLY A 208 19.93 15.51 -12.33
CA GLY A 208 18.55 15.95 -12.60
C GLY A 208 17.55 15.72 -11.48
N GLY A 209 17.93 15.09 -10.35
CA GLY A 209 17.08 14.92 -9.18
C GLY A 209 17.03 16.19 -8.32
N THR A 210 15.92 16.37 -7.58
CA THR A 210 15.74 17.55 -6.71
C THR A 210 15.32 17.17 -5.29
N GLN A 211 16.05 17.66 -4.29
CA GLN A 211 15.62 17.70 -2.90
C GLN A 211 15.28 19.14 -2.51
N LEU A 212 14.05 19.36 -2.04
CA LEU A 212 13.54 20.63 -1.54
C LEU A 212 13.40 20.53 -0.02
N VAL A 213 14.24 21.25 0.72
CA VAL A 213 14.17 21.34 2.18
C VAL A 213 13.42 22.62 2.53
N ASN A 214 12.19 22.48 3.02
CA ASN A 214 11.32 23.60 3.34
C ASN A 214 11.67 24.21 4.71
N SER A 215 11.11 25.37 5.04
CA SER A 215 11.31 25.99 6.37
C SER A 215 10.88 25.02 7.48
N GLY A 216 11.77 24.83 8.46
CA GLY A 216 11.61 23.84 9.54
C GLY A 216 12.04 22.41 9.20
N GLY A 217 12.26 22.09 7.92
CA GLY A 217 12.74 20.79 7.48
C GLY A 217 14.23 20.57 7.75
N LEU A 218 14.63 19.31 7.96
CA LEU A 218 16.02 18.90 8.16
C LEU A 218 16.45 17.88 7.10
N ALA A 219 17.46 18.21 6.30
CA ALA A 219 18.20 17.25 5.50
C ALA A 219 19.58 17.00 6.12
N LYS A 220 19.82 15.77 6.58
CA LYS A 220 21.08 15.34 7.20
C LYS A 220 21.82 14.36 6.30
N ASP A 221 23.13 14.51 6.18
CA ASP A 221 24.01 13.61 5.44
C ASP A 221 23.58 13.41 3.97
N THR A 222 23.02 14.44 3.34
CA THR A 222 22.62 14.37 1.93
C THR A 222 23.85 14.38 1.03
N GLN A 223 23.93 13.44 0.10
CA GLN A 223 24.91 13.44 -0.99
C GLN A 223 24.27 14.05 -2.25
N VAL A 224 24.78 15.20 -2.69
CA VAL A 224 24.36 15.83 -3.95
C VAL A 224 25.42 15.54 -5.01
N ASN A 225 25.07 14.72 -6.00
CA ASN A 225 25.96 14.39 -7.11
C ASN A 225 25.92 15.48 -8.18
N SER A 226 26.86 15.43 -9.13
CA SER A 226 26.90 16.36 -10.28
C SER A 226 25.54 16.38 -11.00
N GLY A 227 24.99 17.59 -11.18
CA GLY A 227 23.69 17.83 -11.82
C GLY A 227 22.46 17.60 -10.93
N GLY A 228 22.64 17.11 -9.70
CA GLY A 228 21.58 17.08 -8.69
C GLY A 228 21.41 18.45 -8.02
N LEU A 229 20.20 18.73 -7.52
CA LEU A 229 19.88 19.96 -6.80
C LEU A 229 19.38 19.66 -5.39
N GLN A 230 20.04 20.21 -4.38
CA GLN A 230 19.45 20.42 -3.06
C GLN A 230 19.15 21.92 -2.91
N HIS A 231 17.87 22.25 -2.71
CA HIS A 231 17.43 23.59 -2.37
C HIS A 231 17.03 23.63 -0.89
N VAL A 232 17.51 24.62 -0.15
CA VAL A 232 17.17 24.82 1.26
C VAL A 232 16.51 26.18 1.40
N ALA A 233 15.26 26.19 1.87
CA ALA A 233 14.51 27.41 2.10
C ALA A 233 15.09 28.22 3.27
N LEU A 234 14.83 29.52 3.28
CA LEU A 234 15.15 30.38 4.43
C LEU A 234 14.32 29.91 5.64
N GLY A 235 15.01 29.79 6.78
CA GLY A 235 14.46 29.31 8.05
C GLY A 235 13.38 30.21 8.61
#